data_AF-A0AA36CTB3-F1
#
_entry.id   AF-A0AA36CTB3-F1
#
_cell.length_a   1.000
_cell.length_b   1.000
_cell.length_c   1.000
_cell.angle_alpha   90.00
_cell.angle_beta   90.00
_cell.angle_gamma   90.00
#
_symmetry.space_group_name_H-M   'P 1'
#
loop_
_entity.id
_entity.type
_entity.pdbx_description
1 polymer ?
#
loop_
_entity_poly.entity_id
_entity_poly.type
_entity_poly.pdbx_seq_one_letter_code
_entity_poly.pdbx_strand_id
1 'polypeptide(L)'
;MGTKLSVSLEGALSPETAPRTDRPPTFDPQAGFERPRKERVMKATWEEMEQFRLKPGQRDYCAHHLIDLMKCQTKNAPFAGHACDDQRGAWDKCEYDDHLMRIKEYERERRLLHRQQRKELA
;
A
#
# COMPACT_ATOMS: atom_id res chain seq x y z
N MET A 1 6.54 2.39 -15.61
CA MET A 1 6.59 3.77 -16.15
C MET A 1 5.34 4.17 -16.96
N GLY A 2 4.32 3.30 -17.15
CA GLY A 2 3.13 3.62 -17.98
C GLY A 2 1.84 3.97 -17.23
N THR A 3 1.76 3.75 -15.91
CA THR A 3 0.49 3.87 -15.16
C THR A 3 0.14 5.30 -14.77
N LYS A 4 1.12 6.16 -14.44
CA LYS A 4 0.81 7.53 -13.99
C LYS A 4 0.26 8.42 -15.11
N LEU A 5 0.86 8.38 -16.29
CA LEU A 5 0.40 9.17 -17.44
C LEU A 5 -0.98 8.73 -17.92
N SER A 6 -1.23 7.42 -18.03
CA SER A 6 -2.54 6.90 -18.42
C SER A 6 -3.62 7.25 -17.40
N VAL A 7 -3.35 7.08 -16.10
CA VAL A 7 -4.27 7.49 -15.03
C VAL A 7 -4.55 8.99 -15.04
N SER A 8 -3.53 9.83 -15.23
CA SER A 8 -3.72 11.28 -15.31
C SER A 8 -4.53 11.70 -16.53
N LEU A 9 -4.29 11.07 -17.68
CA LEU A 9 -5.07 11.30 -18.91
C LEU A 9 -6.53 10.86 -18.72
N GLU A 10 -6.77 9.68 -18.15
CA GLU A 10 -8.13 9.23 -17.81
C GLU A 10 -8.82 10.17 -16.82
N GLY A 11 -8.09 10.68 -15.82
CA GLY A 11 -8.61 11.67 -14.89
C GLY A 11 -8.99 13.01 -15.54
N ALA A 12 -8.27 13.41 -16.58
CA ALA A 12 -8.56 14.63 -17.33
C ALA A 12 -9.72 14.45 -18.33
N LEU A 13 -9.77 13.31 -19.02
CA LEU A 13 -10.75 13.03 -20.07
C LEU A 13 -12.10 12.55 -19.53
N SER A 14 -12.07 11.73 -18.47
CA SER A 14 -13.24 11.06 -17.91
C SER A 14 -13.25 11.15 -16.37
N PRO A 15 -13.40 12.35 -15.81
CA PRO A 15 -13.26 12.61 -14.37
C PRO A 15 -14.31 11.89 -13.51
N GLU A 16 -15.46 11.52 -14.07
CA GLU A 16 -16.53 10.81 -13.35
C GLU A 16 -16.18 9.33 -13.10
N THR A 17 -15.43 8.73 -14.02
CA THR A 17 -15.07 7.30 -13.96
C THR A 17 -13.68 7.03 -13.38
N ALA A 18 -12.84 8.05 -13.37
CA ALA A 18 -11.48 7.95 -12.85
C ALA A 18 -11.48 8.12 -11.32
N PRO A 19 -10.96 7.15 -10.57
CA PRO A 19 -10.86 7.29 -9.12
C PRO A 19 -9.82 8.37 -8.76
N ARG A 20 -10.17 9.14 -7.74
CA ARG A 20 -9.42 10.29 -7.24
C ARG A 20 -8.41 9.82 -6.19
N THR A 21 -7.18 10.34 -6.23
CA THR A 21 -6.09 9.90 -5.33
C THR A 21 -5.93 10.79 -4.08
N ASP A 22 -6.57 11.95 -4.08
CA ASP A 22 -6.56 12.97 -3.03
C ASP A 22 -7.57 12.71 -1.92
N ARG A 23 -8.58 11.88 -2.17
CA ARG A 23 -9.68 11.58 -1.24
C ARG A 23 -9.76 10.09 -0.93
N PRO A 24 -10.34 9.70 0.22
CA PRO A 24 -10.60 8.30 0.52
C PRO A 24 -11.56 7.66 -0.50
N PRO A 25 -11.57 6.31 -0.61
CA PRO A 25 -12.44 5.60 -1.52
C PRO A 25 -13.92 5.92 -1.27
N THR A 26 -14.67 6.11 -2.34
CA THR A 26 -16.07 6.57 -2.28
C THR A 26 -17.05 5.46 -1.86
N PHE A 27 -16.73 4.21 -2.18
CA PHE A 27 -17.60 3.05 -1.92
C PHE A 27 -17.26 2.36 -0.60
N ASP A 28 -18.29 1.79 0.04
CA ASP A 28 -18.13 0.94 1.23
C ASP A 28 -17.08 -0.16 1.00
N PRO A 29 -16.08 -0.33 1.89
CA PRO A 29 -15.11 -1.41 1.83
C PRO A 29 -15.72 -2.81 1.70
N GLN A 30 -16.93 -3.03 2.22
CA GLN A 30 -17.61 -4.33 2.17
C GLN A 30 -18.41 -4.54 0.86
N ALA A 31 -18.63 -3.49 0.05
CA ALA A 31 -19.40 -3.59 -1.17
C ALA A 31 -18.80 -4.58 -2.18
N GLY A 32 -19.58 -5.61 -2.55
CA GLY A 32 -19.16 -6.66 -3.49
C GLY A 32 -18.41 -7.83 -2.87
N PHE A 33 -18.23 -7.86 -1.55
CA PHE A 33 -17.69 -9.01 -0.83
C PHE A 33 -18.81 -9.77 -0.11
N GLU A 34 -18.93 -11.08 -0.37
CA GLU A 34 -19.93 -11.95 0.27
C GLU A 34 -19.63 -12.21 1.76
N ARG A 35 -18.35 -12.17 2.13
CA ARG A 35 -17.85 -12.40 3.50
C ARG A 35 -17.18 -11.15 4.03
N PRO A 36 -17.17 -10.93 5.37
CA PRO A 36 -16.47 -9.79 5.95
C PRO A 36 -14.99 -9.81 5.56
N ARG A 37 -14.49 -8.68 5.07
CA ARG A 37 -13.09 -8.53 4.71
C ARG A 37 -12.22 -8.68 5.96
N LYS A 38 -11.14 -9.46 5.85
CA LYS A 38 -10.14 -9.57 6.91
C LYS A 38 -9.39 -8.24 7.06
N GLU A 39 -9.39 -7.69 8.27
CA GLU A 39 -8.64 -6.49 8.60
C GLU A 39 -7.12 -6.73 8.60
N ARG A 40 -6.37 -5.68 8.31
CA ARG A 40 -4.90 -5.72 8.32
C ARG A 40 -4.44 -5.54 9.76
N VAL A 41 -3.63 -6.48 10.24
CA VAL A 41 -3.08 -6.44 11.60
C VAL A 41 -1.70 -5.82 11.56
N MET A 42 -1.51 -4.77 12.34
CA MET A 42 -0.20 -4.18 12.58
C MET A 42 0.60 -5.09 13.53
N LYS A 43 1.78 -5.54 13.12
CA LYS A 43 2.61 -6.45 13.93
C LYS A 43 3.58 -5.73 14.87
N ALA A 44 4.13 -4.58 14.45
CA ALA A 44 5.02 -3.80 15.31
C ALA A 44 4.22 -2.89 16.24
N THR A 45 4.70 -2.72 17.47
CA THR A 45 4.09 -1.81 18.43
C THR A 45 4.55 -0.36 18.18
N TRP A 46 3.76 0.61 18.65
CA TRP A 46 4.12 2.03 18.52
C TRP A 46 5.39 2.39 19.29
N GLU A 47 5.60 1.78 20.45
CA GLU A 47 6.80 1.98 21.27
C GLU A 47 8.06 1.51 20.54
N GLU A 48 8.01 0.34 19.89
CA GLU A 48 9.13 -0.16 19.08
C GLU A 48 9.44 0.78 17.91
N MET A 49 8.43 1.29 17.19
CA MET A 49 8.64 2.22 16.08
C MET A 49 9.29 3.54 16.53
N GLU A 50 8.99 4.00 17.75
CA GLU A 50 9.58 5.20 18.33
C GLU A 50 11.02 4.94 18.82
N GLN A 51 11.28 3.79 19.43
CA GLN A 51 12.63 3.39 19.86
C GLN A 51 13.63 3.38 18.69
N PHE A 52 13.20 2.85 17.53
CA PHE A 52 14.01 2.82 16.31
C PHE A 52 13.96 4.14 15.51
N ARG A 53 13.24 5.16 16.01
CA ARG A 53 13.11 6.49 15.41
C ARG A 53 12.68 6.43 13.93
N LEU A 54 11.71 5.58 13.62
CA LEU A 54 11.19 5.44 12.26
C LEU A 54 10.54 6.76 11.80
N LYS A 55 10.79 7.15 10.55
CA LYS A 55 10.11 8.31 9.93
C LYS A 55 8.63 8.03 9.74
N PRO A 56 7.74 9.04 9.69
CA PRO A 56 6.31 8.83 9.52
C PRO A 56 5.94 7.96 8.30
N GLY A 57 6.66 8.09 7.18
CA GLY A 57 6.44 7.26 5.98
C GLY A 57 6.91 5.80 6.11
N GLN A 58 7.70 5.47 7.12
CA GLN A 58 8.19 4.11 7.41
C GLN A 58 7.39 3.42 8.53
N ARG A 59 6.38 4.12 9.08
CA ARG A 59 5.50 3.61 10.14
C ARG A 59 4.25 2.98 9.52
N ASP A 60 4.46 2.07 8.59
CA ASP A 60 3.44 1.38 7.82
C ASP A 60 3.27 -0.08 8.33
N TYR A 61 2.41 -0.87 7.67
CA TYR A 61 2.17 -2.26 8.08
C TYR A 61 3.42 -3.15 7.99
N CYS A 62 4.42 -2.77 7.19
CA CYS A 62 5.67 -3.48 6.99
C CYS A 62 6.81 -3.07 7.94
N ALA A 63 6.59 -2.12 8.86
CA ALA A 63 7.61 -1.61 9.78
C ALA A 63 8.32 -2.68 10.62
N HIS A 64 7.66 -3.81 10.91
CA HIS A 64 8.26 -4.94 11.63
C HIS A 64 9.51 -5.50 10.92
N HIS A 65 9.48 -5.62 9.59
CA HIS A 65 10.63 -6.07 8.81
C HIS A 65 11.74 -5.01 8.74
N LEU A 66 11.38 -3.73 8.73
CA LEU A 66 12.35 -2.64 8.75
C LEU A 66 13.12 -2.60 10.07
N ILE A 67 12.43 -2.83 11.20
CA ILE A 67 13.07 -2.93 12.51
C ILE A 67 14.07 -4.10 12.53
N ASP A 68 13.72 -5.25 11.96
CA ASP A 68 14.62 -6.41 11.87
C ASP A 68 15.85 -6.13 11.00
N LEU A 69 15.67 -5.40 9.89
CA LEU A 69 16.77 -4.93 9.05
C LEU A 69 17.71 -4.00 9.83
N MET A 70 17.18 -3.02 10.58
CA MET A 70 17.99 -2.10 11.40
C MET A 70 18.75 -2.84 12.51
N LYS A 71 18.13 -3.85 13.13
CA LYS A 71 18.79 -4.74 14.11
C LYS A 71 19.93 -5.53 13.46
N CYS A 72 19.76 -6.02 12.24
CA CYS A 72 20.83 -6.70 11.51
C CYS A 72 21.99 -5.75 11.18
N GLN A 73 21.67 -4.55 10.68
CA GLN A 73 22.66 -3.55 10.29
C GLN A 73 23.53 -3.09 11.45
N THR A 74 22.94 -2.91 12.63
CA THR A 74 23.68 -2.54 13.85
C THR A 74 24.60 -3.65 14.34
N LYS A 75 24.19 -4.92 14.21
CA LYS A 75 25.00 -6.09 14.62
C LYS A 75 26.17 -6.39 13.68
N ASN A 76 25.97 -6.21 12.37
CA ASN A 76 26.93 -6.62 11.34
C ASN A 76 27.72 -5.44 10.74
N ALA A 77 27.67 -4.26 11.36
CA ALA A 77 28.46 -3.11 10.92
C ALA A 77 29.98 -3.43 11.01
N PRO A 78 30.80 -3.10 9.98
CA PRO A 78 30.49 -2.31 8.79
C PRO A 78 30.02 -3.10 7.55
N PHE A 79 30.01 -4.44 7.58
CA PHE A 79 29.71 -5.31 6.44
C PHE A 79 28.21 -5.61 6.26
N ALA A 80 27.34 -4.80 6.86
CA ALA A 80 25.90 -4.95 6.85
C ALA A 80 25.27 -4.95 5.44
N GLY A 81 25.96 -4.40 4.44
CA GLY A 81 25.47 -4.33 3.06
C GLY A 81 25.26 -5.69 2.39
N HIS A 82 26.01 -6.72 2.77
CA HIS A 82 25.88 -8.09 2.24
C HIS A 82 25.35 -9.07 3.28
N ALA A 83 25.68 -8.84 4.55
CA ALA A 83 25.28 -9.74 5.64
C ALA A 83 23.78 -9.66 5.99
N CYS A 84 23.06 -8.65 5.50
CA CYS A 84 21.66 -8.39 5.83
C CYS A 84 20.72 -8.39 4.61
N ASP A 85 21.12 -9.05 3.51
CA ASP A 85 20.33 -9.09 2.27
C ASP A 85 18.99 -9.82 2.45
N ASP A 86 18.94 -10.86 3.28
CA ASP A 86 17.69 -11.60 3.55
C ASP A 86 16.64 -10.72 4.23
N GLN A 87 17.04 -9.95 5.26
CA GLN A 87 16.15 -9.03 5.95
C GLN A 87 15.71 -7.88 5.04
N ARG A 88 16.60 -7.43 4.16
CA ARG A 88 16.29 -6.41 3.17
C ARG A 88 15.25 -6.91 2.16
N GLY A 89 15.47 -8.10 1.60
CA GLY A 89 14.53 -8.73 0.69
C GLY A 89 13.16 -9.00 1.33
N ALA A 90 13.13 -9.35 2.62
CA ALA A 90 11.87 -9.51 3.36
C ALA A 90 11.09 -8.19 3.50
N TRP A 91 11.79 -7.08 3.81
CA TRP A 91 11.18 -5.76 3.86
C TRP A 91 10.69 -5.31 2.48
N ASP A 92 11.53 -5.39 1.45
CA ASP A 92 11.19 -4.99 0.08
C ASP A 92 10.00 -5.78 -0.48
N LYS A 93 9.92 -7.08 -0.17
CA LYS A 93 8.78 -7.92 -0.54
C LYS A 93 7.48 -7.46 0.13
N CYS A 94 7.55 -7.11 1.42
CA CYS A 94 6.38 -6.62 2.15
C CYS A 94 5.86 -5.29 1.56
N GLU A 95 6.77 -4.34 1.29
CA GLU A 95 6.45 -3.06 0.65
C GLU A 95 5.84 -3.26 -0.74
N TYR A 96 6.38 -4.21 -1.51
CA TYR A 96 5.83 -4.57 -2.81
C TYR A 96 4.40 -5.12 -2.70
N ASP A 97 4.16 -6.02 -1.75
CA ASP A 97 2.83 -6.58 -1.50
C ASP A 97 1.84 -5.50 -1.04
N ASP A 98 2.27 -4.54 -0.21
CA ASP A 98 1.46 -3.38 0.18
C ASP A 98 1.10 -2.49 -1.03
N HIS A 99 2.09 -2.21 -1.87
CA HIS A 99 1.88 -1.44 -3.09
C HIS A 99 0.88 -2.13 -4.05
N LEU A 100 0.97 -3.46 -4.21
CA LEU A 100 -0.01 -4.23 -4.98
C LEU A 100 -1.42 -4.14 -4.38
N MET A 101 -1.55 -4.15 -3.05
CA MET A 101 -2.85 -3.97 -2.41
C MET A 101 -3.46 -2.60 -2.73
N ARG A 102 -2.64 -1.54 -2.75
CA ARG A 102 -3.08 -0.17 -3.12
C ARG A 102 -3.53 -0.09 -4.58
N ILE A 103 -2.85 -0.78 -5.50
CA ILE A 103 -3.27 -0.87 -6.91
C ILE A 103 -4.62 -1.59 -7.02
N LYS A 104 -4.83 -2.67 -6.26
CA LYS A 104 -6.11 -3.40 -6.25
C LYS A 104 -7.27 -2.52 -5.76
N GLU A 105 -7.05 -1.69 -4.74
CA GLU A 105 -8.08 -0.73 -4.28
C GLU A 105 -8.40 0.31 -5.35
N TYR A 106 -7.37 0.86 -6.01
CA TYR A 106 -7.54 1.81 -7.10
C TYR A 106 -8.36 1.22 -8.26
N GLU A 107 -8.01 0.00 -8.71
CA GLU A 107 -8.76 -0.68 -9.76
C GLU A 107 -10.19 -1.05 -9.33
N ARG A 108 -10.39 -1.40 -8.05
CA ARG A 108 -11.72 -1.68 -7.49
C ARG A 108 -12.59 -0.45 -7.61
N GLU A 109 -12.12 0.71 -7.16
CA GLU A 109 -12.89 1.96 -7.23
C GLU A 109 -13.19 2.35 -8.69
N ARG A 110 -12.20 2.27 -9.59
CA ARG A 110 -12.40 2.52 -11.03
C ARG A 110 -13.53 1.65 -11.61
N ARG A 111 -13.50 0.33 -11.34
CA ARG A 111 -14.52 -0.60 -11.84
C ARG A 111 -15.90 -0.35 -11.26
N LEU A 112 -15.99 0.06 -9.99
CA LEU A 112 -17.25 0.41 -9.34
C LEU A 112 -17.84 1.71 -9.93
N LEU A 113 -17.03 2.73 -10.18
CA LEU A 113 -17.45 3.96 -10.86
C LEU A 113 -17.99 3.66 -12.27
N HIS A 114 -17.27 2.89 -13.08
CA HIS A 114 -17.77 2.45 -14.39
C HIS A 114 -19.06 1.62 -14.31
N ARG A 115 -19.25 0.83 -13.25
CA ARG A 115 -20.50 0.08 -13.03
C ARG A 115 -21.63 1.03 -12.65
N GLN A 116 -21.37 2.03 -11.82
CA GLN A 116 -22.35 3.03 -11.43
C GLN A 116 -22.82 3.82 -12.65
N GLN A 117 -21.89 4.34 -13.46
CA GLN A 117 -22.22 5.06 -14.69
C GLN A 117 -23.08 4.23 -15.65
N ARG A 118 -22.75 2.94 -15.84
CA ARG A 118 -23.57 2.04 -16.67
C ARG A 118 -24.99 1.84 -16.14
N LYS A 119 -25.20 1.90 -14.82
CA LYS A 119 -26.53 1.81 -14.20
C LYS A 119 -27.31 3.11 -14.27
N GLU A 120 -26.63 4.24 -14.29
CA GLU A 120 -27.26 5.57 -14.42
C GLU A 120 -27.70 5.84 -15.87
N LEU A 121 -27.00 5.25 -16.84
CA LEU A 121 -27.32 5.36 -18.28
C LEU A 121 -28.39 4.35 -18.75
N ALA A 122 -28.71 3.33 -17.95
CA ALA A 122 -29.68 2.28 -18.29
C ALA A 122 -31.06 2.59 -17.69
#